data_AF-A0A4V1ISR6-F1
#
_entry.id   AF-A0A4V1ISR6-F1
#
_cell.length_a   1.000
_cell.length_b   1.000
_cell.length_c   1.000
_cell.angle_alpha   90.00
_cell.angle_beta   90.00
_cell.angle_gamma   90.00
#
_symmetry.space_group_name_H-M   'P 1'
#
loop_
_entity.id
_entity.type
_entity.pdbx_description
1 polymer ?
#
loop_
_entity_poly.entity_id
_entity_poly.type
_entity_poly.pdbx_seq_one_letter_code
_entity_poly.pdbx_strand_id
1 'polypeptide(L)'
;MLVRRNPIISLVNEYLVDSPAPSNITNFWSFGSLLGLNLVVLIVSGLSLAMHYTPHVLYAFSSVEHIMRDVNHGWLLRSIHANGASFFFIWVYLHIGRGLYYGSYRAPRALLWSIGVVIFIVMMATAFIGYVLPWGQMSLWGATVITNLFSAIPWVGQDVVFVAGGWDWGCGGSVLVEGFKGVAAEVTFAGHRW
;
A
#
# COMPACT_ATOMS: atom_id res chain seq x y z
N MET A 1 24.87 -21.23 -21.77
CA MET A 1 24.28 -22.56 -21.47
C MET A 1 23.92 -22.74 -19.99
N LEU A 2 24.75 -22.29 -19.03
CA LEU A 2 24.46 -22.45 -17.59
C LEU A 2 23.23 -21.65 -17.09
N VAL A 3 23.02 -20.44 -17.62
CA VAL A 3 21.91 -19.53 -17.25
C VAL A 3 20.53 -20.15 -17.50
N ARG A 4 20.34 -20.87 -18.61
CA ARG A 4 19.05 -21.51 -18.96
C ARG A 4 18.82 -22.86 -18.29
N ARG A 5 19.80 -23.37 -17.55
CA ARG A 5 19.74 -24.71 -16.93
C ARG A 5 19.27 -24.67 -15.48
N ASN A 6 19.47 -23.54 -14.80
CA ASN A 6 18.96 -23.32 -13.45
C ASN A 6 17.56 -22.67 -13.54
N PRO A 7 16.52 -23.26 -12.95
CA PRO A 7 15.14 -22.81 -13.10
C PRO A 7 14.86 -21.41 -12.54
N ILE A 8 15.62 -20.97 -11.54
CA ILE A 8 15.48 -19.62 -10.95
C ILE A 8 16.13 -18.58 -11.87
N ILE A 9 17.35 -18.87 -12.32
CA ILE A 9 18.12 -17.96 -13.16
C ILE A 9 17.49 -17.86 -14.56
N SER A 10 16.90 -18.94 -15.08
CA SER A 10 16.21 -18.93 -16.36
C SER A 10 14.99 -18.00 -16.34
N LEU A 11 14.21 -18.01 -15.25
CA LEU A 11 13.07 -17.11 -15.07
C LEU A 11 13.49 -15.63 -15.10
N VAL A 12 14.51 -15.28 -14.32
CA VAL A 12 15.04 -13.89 -14.30
C VAL A 12 15.52 -13.48 -15.70
N ASN A 13 16.22 -14.38 -16.39
CA ASN A 13 16.74 -14.12 -17.73
C ASN A 13 15.59 -13.90 -18.74
N GLU A 14 14.54 -14.70 -18.70
CA GLU A 14 13.39 -14.59 -19.60
C GLU A 14 12.61 -13.28 -19.42
N TYR A 15 12.43 -12.81 -18.18
CA TYR A 15 11.63 -11.60 -17.92
C TYR A 15 12.42 -10.29 -17.97
N LEU A 16 13.71 -10.30 -17.59
CA LEU A 16 14.48 -9.06 -17.43
C LEU A 16 15.59 -8.85 -18.47
N VAL A 17 16.14 -9.92 -19.06
CA VAL A 17 17.33 -9.83 -19.93
C VAL A 17 16.96 -10.10 -21.39
N ASP A 18 16.44 -11.29 -21.67
CA ASP A 18 16.15 -11.79 -23.02
C ASP A 18 14.68 -11.53 -23.43
N SER A 19 13.96 -10.69 -22.69
CA SER A 19 12.55 -10.40 -22.97
C SER A 19 12.40 -9.61 -24.28
N PRO A 20 11.69 -10.14 -25.30
CA PRO A 20 11.54 -9.46 -26.58
C PRO A 20 10.62 -8.24 -26.43
N ALA A 21 11.22 -7.04 -26.49
CA ALA A 21 10.48 -5.78 -26.47
C ALA A 21 10.38 -5.16 -27.88
N PRO A 22 9.24 -4.53 -28.24
CA PRO A 22 9.15 -3.79 -29.48
C PRO A 22 10.09 -2.58 -29.47
N SER A 23 10.74 -2.30 -30.59
CA SER A 23 11.76 -1.24 -30.69
C SER A 23 11.20 0.19 -30.61
N ASN A 24 9.89 0.37 -30.76
CA ASN A 24 9.23 1.67 -30.80
C ASN A 24 8.46 2.02 -29.51
N ILE A 25 8.80 1.40 -28.37
CA ILE A 25 8.21 1.78 -27.08
C ILE A 25 8.68 3.17 -26.66
N THR A 26 7.75 3.99 -26.19
CA THR A 26 8.07 5.33 -25.66
C THR A 26 8.39 5.24 -24.16
N ASN A 27 8.87 6.34 -23.58
CA ASN A 27 9.13 6.45 -22.13
C ASN A 27 7.90 6.13 -21.26
N PHE A 28 6.68 6.16 -21.80
CA PHE A 28 5.47 5.81 -21.03
C PHE A 28 5.40 4.32 -20.67
N TRP A 29 6.18 3.45 -21.31
CA TRP A 29 6.32 2.05 -20.90
C TRP A 29 7.16 1.88 -19.63
N SER A 30 7.96 2.88 -19.25
CA SER A 30 8.75 2.89 -18.01
C SER A 30 7.92 3.11 -16.75
N PHE A 31 6.67 3.58 -16.84
CA PHE A 31 5.82 3.75 -15.66
C PHE A 31 5.56 2.42 -14.92
N GLY A 32 5.57 1.29 -15.63
CA GLY A 32 5.46 -0.03 -15.00
C GLY A 32 6.64 -0.36 -14.08
N SER A 33 7.87 -0.09 -14.51
CA SER A 33 9.06 -0.35 -13.68
C SER A 33 9.17 0.63 -12.52
N LEU A 34 8.77 1.89 -12.70
CA LEU A 34 8.68 2.88 -11.63
C LEU A 34 7.66 2.48 -10.54
N LEU A 35 6.53 1.88 -10.91
CA LEU A 35 5.57 1.32 -9.95
C LEU A 35 6.18 0.17 -9.15
N GLY A 36 6.93 -0.72 -9.81
CA GLY A 36 7.66 -1.81 -9.13
C GLY A 36 8.71 -1.29 -8.15
N LEU A 37 9.51 -0.31 -8.56
CA LEU A 37 10.50 0.34 -7.70
C LEU A 37 9.82 1.00 -6.49
N ASN A 38 8.75 1.75 -6.71
CA ASN A 38 8.05 2.44 -5.64
C ASN A 38 7.40 1.46 -4.65
N LEU A 39 6.95 0.30 -5.12
CA LEU A 39 6.43 -0.77 -4.26
C LEU A 39 7.50 -1.30 -3.32
N VAL A 40 8.72 -1.54 -3.81
CA VAL A 40 9.84 -1.97 -2.97
C VAL A 40 10.17 -0.89 -1.92
N VAL A 41 10.22 0.39 -2.32
CA VAL A 41 10.46 1.50 -1.40
C VAL A 41 9.39 1.56 -0.30
N LEU A 42 8.11 1.41 -0.65
CA LEU A 42 7.01 1.43 0.33
C LEU A 42 7.04 0.22 1.27
N ILE A 43 7.34 -0.97 0.77
CA ILE A 43 7.46 -2.18 1.61
C ILE A 43 8.60 -2.00 2.62
N VAL A 44 9.79 -1.61 2.15
CA VAL A 44 10.96 -1.45 3.01
C VAL A 44 10.75 -0.35 4.05
N SER A 45 10.30 0.83 3.61
CA SER A 45 10.04 1.94 4.54
C SER A 45 8.88 1.64 5.50
N GLY A 46 7.83 0.96 5.04
CA GLY A 46 6.69 0.57 5.86
C GLY A 46 7.06 -0.44 6.94
N LEU A 47 7.87 -1.44 6.59
CA LEU A 47 8.37 -2.43 7.54
C LEU A 47 9.24 -1.78 8.62
N SER A 48 10.15 -0.87 8.23
CA SER A 48 10.97 -0.13 9.19
C SER A 48 10.14 0.75 10.12
N LEU A 49 9.07 1.39 9.62
CA LEU A 49 8.16 2.18 10.44
C LEU A 49 7.34 1.30 11.40
N ALA A 50 6.93 0.11 10.95
CA ALA A 50 6.15 -0.82 11.75
C ALA A 50 6.90 -1.30 13.01
N MET A 51 8.23 -1.38 12.97
CA MET A 51 9.07 -1.74 14.13
C MET A 51 8.97 -0.75 15.29
N HIS A 52 8.55 0.49 15.03
CA HIS A 52 8.47 1.57 16.02
C HIS A 52 7.04 2.06 16.26
N TYR A 53 6.05 1.48 15.56
CA TYR A 53 4.65 1.91 15.62
C TYR A 53 3.86 1.08 16.64
N THR A 54 3.00 1.73 17.42
CA THR A 54 2.11 1.05 18.36
C THR A 54 0.66 1.07 17.86
N PRO A 55 0.08 -0.07 17.45
CA PRO A 55 -1.28 -0.17 16.91
C PRO A 55 -2.35 -0.14 18.00
N HIS A 56 -2.44 0.98 18.71
CA HIS A 56 -3.44 1.21 19.74
C HIS A 56 -3.95 2.65 19.67
N VAL A 57 -5.26 2.85 19.71
CA VAL A 57 -5.89 4.17 19.49
C VAL A 57 -5.31 5.28 20.39
N LEU A 58 -5.01 4.97 21.66
CA LEU A 58 -4.42 5.93 22.60
C LEU A 58 -2.94 6.24 22.34
N TYR A 59 -2.20 5.34 21.68
CA TYR A 59 -0.74 5.42 21.50
C TYR A 59 -0.30 5.57 20.05
N ALA A 60 -1.22 5.45 19.08
CA ALA A 60 -0.92 5.49 17.66
C ALA A 60 -0.27 6.83 17.27
N PHE A 61 -0.89 7.95 17.66
CA PHE A 61 -0.35 9.28 17.35
C PHE A 61 1.00 9.54 18.04
N SER A 62 1.12 9.21 19.34
CA SER A 62 2.37 9.40 20.08
C SER A 62 3.50 8.51 19.58
N SER A 63 3.21 7.28 19.10
CA SER A 63 4.21 6.43 18.46
C SER A 63 4.72 7.00 17.13
N VAL A 64 3.87 7.66 16.35
CA VAL A 64 4.30 8.37 15.14
C VAL A 64 5.14 9.60 15.49
N GLU A 65 4.80 10.30 16.57
CA GLU A 65 5.61 11.40 17.09
C GLU A 65 7.00 10.93 17.54
N HIS A 66 7.07 9.79 18.24
CA HIS A 66 8.32 9.14 18.64
C HIS A 66 9.18 8.79 17.41
N ILE A 67 8.59 8.20 16.36
CA ILE A 67 9.29 7.93 15.10
C ILE A 67 9.88 9.21 14.50
N MET A 68 9.14 10.32 14.55
CA MET A 68 9.58 11.58 13.96
C MET A 68 10.71 12.25 14.73
N ARG A 69 10.75 12.09 16.06
CA ARG A 69 11.63 12.87 16.94
C ARG A 69 12.80 12.08 17.52
N ASP A 70 12.56 10.82 17.88
CA ASP A 70 13.50 10.05 18.72
C ASP A 70 14.18 8.92 17.94
N VAL A 71 13.57 8.45 16.84
CA VAL A 71 14.17 7.42 15.97
C VAL A 71 15.16 8.07 15.00
N ASN A 72 16.38 7.54 14.95
CA ASN A 72 17.42 7.99 14.01
C ASN A 72 16.92 7.93 12.57
N HIS A 73 16.92 9.07 11.88
CA HIS A 73 16.37 9.22 10.52
C HIS A 73 14.88 8.83 10.37
N GLY A 74 14.13 8.67 11.45
CA GLY A 74 12.72 8.29 11.40
C GLY A 74 11.85 9.32 10.70
N TRP A 75 12.17 10.62 10.83
CA TRP A 75 11.54 11.69 10.06
C TRP A 75 11.67 11.51 8.54
N LEU A 76 12.84 11.05 8.09
CA LEU A 76 13.14 10.84 6.68
C LEU A 76 12.39 9.60 6.18
N LEU A 77 12.45 8.50 6.94
CA LEU A 77 11.72 7.27 6.61
C LEU A 77 10.22 7.52 6.48
N ARG A 78 9.63 8.24 7.45
CA ARG A 78 8.20 8.58 7.42
C ARG A 78 7.87 9.50 6.25
N SER A 79 8.74 10.45 5.92
CA SER A 79 8.56 11.35 4.79
C SER A 79 8.67 10.62 3.45
N ILE A 80 9.61 9.69 3.30
CA ILE A 80 9.74 8.83 2.12
C ILE A 80 8.48 7.96 1.97
N HIS A 81 7.99 7.35 3.05
CA HIS A 81 6.81 6.51 2.99
C HIS A 81 5.55 7.30 2.61
N ALA A 82 5.32 8.44 3.26
CA ALA A 82 4.14 9.28 2.99
C ALA A 82 4.16 9.91 1.58
N ASN A 83 5.29 10.47 1.15
CA ASN A 83 5.39 11.05 -0.20
C ASN A 83 5.48 9.95 -1.28
N GLY A 84 6.11 8.82 -0.97
CA GLY A 84 6.17 7.65 -1.84
C GLY A 84 4.78 7.09 -2.16
N ALA A 85 3.86 7.11 -1.18
CA ALA A 85 2.47 6.73 -1.41
C ALA A 85 1.79 7.67 -2.43
N SER A 86 2.00 8.99 -2.32
CA SER A 86 1.50 9.96 -3.31
C SER A 86 2.10 9.75 -4.70
N PHE A 87 3.42 9.51 -4.79
CA PHE A 87 4.06 9.16 -6.06
C PHE A 87 3.53 7.85 -6.65
N PHE A 88 3.10 6.90 -5.81
CA PHE A 88 2.51 5.65 -6.27
C PHE A 88 1.25 5.91 -7.09
N PHE A 89 0.36 6.76 -6.57
CA PHE A 89 -0.86 7.15 -7.29
C PHE A 89 -0.57 7.94 -8.55
N ILE A 90 0.42 8.85 -8.53
CA ILE A 90 0.84 9.57 -9.75
C ILE A 90 1.27 8.59 -10.83
N TRP A 91 2.15 7.64 -10.50
CA TRP A 91 2.61 6.65 -11.47
C TRP A 91 1.50 5.70 -11.92
N VAL A 92 0.57 5.32 -11.05
CA VAL A 92 -0.52 4.43 -11.43
C VAL A 92 -1.49 5.13 -12.38
N TYR A 93 -1.80 6.41 -12.14
CA TYR A 93 -2.66 7.19 -13.03
C TYR A 93 -2.02 7.39 -14.40
N LEU A 94 -0.71 7.68 -14.45
CA LEU A 94 0.02 7.75 -15.71
C LEU A 94 0.07 6.40 -16.43
N HIS A 95 0.23 5.30 -15.68
CA HIS A 95 0.24 3.95 -16.24
C HIS A 95 -1.13 3.54 -16.83
N ILE A 96 -2.22 3.85 -16.12
CA ILE A 96 -3.60 3.65 -16.58
C ILE A 96 -3.88 4.54 -17.79
N GLY A 97 -3.52 5.83 -17.72
CA GLY A 97 -3.69 6.78 -18.82
C GLY A 97 -2.99 6.34 -20.10
N ARG A 98 -1.74 5.85 -20.00
CA ARG A 98 -1.02 5.20 -21.10
C ARG A 98 -1.81 4.00 -21.64
N GLY A 99 -2.31 3.15 -20.74
CA GLY A 99 -3.07 1.94 -21.10
C GLY A 99 -4.34 2.27 -21.89
N LEU A 100 -5.05 3.33 -21.51
CA LEU A 100 -6.22 3.83 -22.23
C LEU A 100 -5.84 4.44 -23.58
N TYR A 101 -4.80 5.28 -23.62
CA TYR A 101 -4.35 5.99 -24.82
C TYR A 101 -3.92 5.03 -25.94
N TYR A 102 -3.12 4.01 -25.64
CA TYR A 102 -2.65 3.03 -26.62
C TYR A 102 -3.57 1.81 -26.79
N GLY A 103 -4.76 1.80 -26.14
CA GLY A 103 -5.69 0.67 -26.23
C GLY A 103 -5.13 -0.65 -25.67
N SER A 104 -4.29 -0.57 -24.64
CA SER A 104 -3.61 -1.74 -24.04
C SER A 104 -4.58 -2.72 -23.36
N TYR A 105 -5.82 -2.29 -23.09
CA TYR A 105 -6.89 -3.10 -22.52
C TYR A 105 -7.60 -4.04 -23.52
N ARG A 106 -7.35 -3.87 -24.83
CA ARG A 106 -7.99 -4.70 -25.88
C ARG A 106 -7.42 -6.12 -25.91
N ALA A 107 -8.17 -7.04 -26.50
CA ALA A 107 -7.70 -8.41 -26.74
C ALA A 107 -6.35 -8.40 -27.50
N PRO A 108 -5.40 -9.30 -27.18
CA PRO A 108 -5.48 -10.42 -26.23
C PRO A 108 -5.14 -10.05 -24.76
N ARG A 109 -4.97 -8.76 -24.43
CA ARG A 109 -4.49 -8.30 -23.11
C ARG A 109 -5.59 -7.97 -22.10
N ALA A 110 -6.83 -8.40 -22.36
CA ALA A 110 -7.96 -8.12 -21.47
C ALA A 110 -7.72 -8.66 -20.04
N LEU A 111 -7.16 -9.86 -19.90
CA LEU A 111 -6.82 -10.42 -18.59
C LEU A 111 -5.80 -9.57 -17.83
N LEU A 112 -4.77 -9.05 -18.51
CA LEU A 112 -3.77 -8.17 -17.90
C LEU A 112 -4.41 -6.88 -17.38
N TRP A 113 -5.37 -6.33 -18.13
CA TRP A 113 -6.13 -5.16 -17.71
C TRP A 113 -6.99 -5.44 -16.48
N SER A 114 -7.72 -6.56 -16.47
CA SER A 114 -8.53 -6.97 -15.30
C SER A 114 -7.68 -7.14 -14.04
N ILE A 115 -6.51 -7.78 -14.14
CA ILE A 115 -5.56 -7.89 -13.04
C ILE A 115 -5.09 -6.50 -12.58
N GLY A 116 -4.79 -5.60 -13.52
CA GLY A 116 -4.42 -4.22 -13.20
C GLY A 116 -5.50 -3.46 -12.42
N VAL A 117 -6.78 -3.65 -12.76
CA VAL A 117 -7.92 -3.06 -12.03
C VAL A 117 -8.00 -3.64 -10.60
N VAL A 118 -7.83 -4.95 -10.43
CA VAL A 118 -7.80 -5.57 -9.09
C VAL A 118 -6.66 -5.00 -8.25
N ILE A 119 -5.45 -4.90 -8.82
CA ILE A 119 -4.29 -4.31 -8.13
C ILE A 119 -4.58 -2.86 -7.73
N PHE A 120 -5.23 -2.08 -8.59
CA PHE A 120 -5.60 -0.70 -8.29
C PHE A 120 -6.57 -0.60 -7.10
N ILE A 121 -7.58 -1.47 -7.02
CA ILE A 121 -8.52 -1.49 -5.89
C ILE A 121 -7.82 -1.87 -4.58
N VAL A 122 -6.99 -2.92 -4.61
CA VAL A 122 -6.22 -3.35 -3.42
C VAL A 122 -5.26 -2.26 -2.96
N MET A 123 -4.61 -1.55 -3.90
CA MET A 123 -3.75 -0.41 -3.61
C MET A 123 -4.51 0.74 -2.95
N MET A 124 -5.70 1.10 -3.44
CA MET A 124 -6.54 2.12 -2.82
C MET A 124 -6.91 1.75 -1.38
N ALA A 125 -7.32 0.50 -1.15
CA ALA A 125 -7.61 -0.01 0.19
C ALA A 125 -6.39 0.08 1.11
N THR A 126 -5.21 -0.33 0.61
CA THR A 126 -3.95 -0.29 1.37
C THR A 126 -3.56 1.13 1.75
N ALA A 127 -3.65 2.07 0.81
CA ALA A 127 -3.32 3.47 1.05
C ALA A 127 -4.28 4.13 2.04
N PHE A 128 -5.58 3.82 1.96
CA PHE A 128 -6.56 4.30 2.92
C PHE A 128 -6.26 3.79 4.33
N ILE A 129 -5.99 2.48 4.49
CA ILE A 129 -5.61 1.90 5.78
C ILE A 129 -4.34 2.58 6.31
N GLY A 130 -3.31 2.75 5.48
CA GLY A 130 -2.07 3.44 5.86
C GLY A 130 -2.29 4.90 6.29
N TYR A 131 -3.24 5.61 5.67
CA TYR A 131 -3.62 6.98 6.04
C TYR A 131 -4.29 7.07 7.42
N VAL A 132 -4.96 6.00 7.84
CA VAL A 132 -5.66 5.93 9.12
C VAL A 132 -4.70 5.68 10.29
N LEU A 133 -3.59 4.96 10.07
CA LEU A 133 -2.66 4.55 11.13
C LEU A 133 -2.09 5.68 12.02
N PRO A 134 -1.72 6.88 11.51
CA PRO A 134 -1.25 7.96 12.38
C PRO A 134 -2.29 8.49 13.36
N TRP A 135 -3.58 8.21 13.10
CA TRP A 135 -4.71 8.55 13.96
C TRP A 135 -4.80 10.05 14.35
N GLY A 136 -4.50 10.94 13.41
CA GLY A 136 -4.74 12.38 13.54
C GLY A 136 -6.21 12.76 13.22
N GLN A 137 -6.55 14.04 13.37
CA GLN A 137 -7.92 14.54 13.09
C GLN A 137 -8.41 14.21 11.68
N MET A 138 -7.60 14.47 10.65
CA MET A 138 -8.00 14.16 9.26
C MET A 138 -8.09 12.65 9.01
N SER A 139 -7.24 11.84 9.64
CA SER A 139 -7.31 10.38 9.59
C SER A 139 -8.61 9.86 10.21
N LEU A 140 -9.01 10.40 11.37
CA LEU A 140 -10.24 10.03 12.07
C LEU A 140 -11.47 10.38 11.22
N TRP A 141 -11.62 11.64 10.83
CA TRP A 141 -12.78 12.07 10.04
C TRP A 141 -12.83 11.41 8.66
N GLY A 142 -11.66 11.22 8.03
CA GLY A 142 -11.56 10.48 6.78
C GLY A 142 -12.03 9.02 6.93
N ALA A 143 -11.63 8.35 8.03
CA ALA A 143 -12.10 7.00 8.33
C ALA A 143 -13.62 6.98 8.49
N THR A 144 -14.17 7.84 9.35
CA THR A 144 -15.61 7.93 9.60
C THR A 144 -16.42 8.14 8.33
N VAL A 145 -16.04 9.10 7.48
CA VAL A 145 -16.77 9.41 6.24
C VAL A 145 -16.73 8.23 5.28
N ILE A 146 -15.56 7.63 5.06
CA ILE A 146 -15.40 6.55 4.09
C ILE A 146 -16.08 5.27 4.55
N THR A 147 -15.98 4.89 5.83
CA THR A 147 -16.67 3.71 6.35
C THR A 147 -18.18 3.90 6.33
N ASN A 148 -18.68 5.10 6.61
CA ASN A 148 -20.11 5.40 6.59
C ASN A 148 -20.71 5.34 5.18
N LEU A 149 -19.93 5.35 4.10
CA LEU A 149 -20.46 5.10 2.75
C LEU A 149 -21.10 3.71 2.62
N PHE A 150 -20.63 2.72 3.39
CA PHE A 150 -21.20 1.37 3.40
C PHE A 150 -22.56 1.30 4.09
N SER A 151 -22.92 2.31 4.90
CA SER A 151 -24.23 2.38 5.56
C SER A 151 -25.38 2.49 4.56
N ALA A 152 -25.09 2.88 3.32
CA ALA A 152 -26.06 2.99 2.23
C ALA A 152 -26.48 1.62 1.65
N ILE A 153 -25.77 0.52 1.99
CA ILE A 153 -26.12 -0.82 1.51
C ILE A 153 -27.36 -1.32 2.26
N PRO A 154 -28.46 -1.66 1.57
CA PRO A 154 -29.65 -2.20 2.23
C PRO A 154 -29.35 -3.49 3.00
N TRP A 155 -30.01 -3.65 4.14
CA TRP A 155 -29.94 -4.80 5.05
C TRP A 155 -28.60 -5.00 5.79
N VAL A 156 -27.47 -4.98 5.09
CA VAL A 156 -26.15 -5.33 5.66
C VAL A 156 -25.24 -4.12 5.93
N GLY A 157 -25.62 -2.92 5.48
CA GLY A 157 -24.73 -1.75 5.54
C GLY A 157 -24.29 -1.36 6.96
N GLN A 158 -25.20 -1.43 7.93
CA GLN A 158 -24.88 -1.12 9.33
C GLN A 158 -23.93 -2.16 9.94
N ASP A 159 -24.10 -3.44 9.61
CA ASP A 159 -23.21 -4.50 10.08
C ASP A 159 -21.78 -4.34 9.52
N VAL A 160 -21.66 -3.90 8.25
CA VAL A 160 -20.36 -3.61 7.62
C VAL A 160 -19.67 -2.42 8.28
N VAL A 161 -20.40 -1.34 8.57
CA VAL A 161 -19.87 -0.17 9.29
C VAL A 161 -19.39 -0.57 10.68
N PHE A 162 -20.16 -1.39 11.39
CA PHE A 162 -19.80 -1.90 12.70
C PHE A 162 -18.48 -2.69 12.66
N VAL A 163 -18.34 -3.62 11.72
CA VAL A 163 -17.11 -4.42 11.57
C VAL A 163 -15.91 -3.55 11.16
N ALA A 164 -16.12 -2.50 10.36
CA ALA A 164 -15.07 -1.58 9.95
C ALA A 164 -14.58 -0.66 11.09
N GLY A 165 -15.21 -0.70 12.27
CA GLY A 165 -14.89 0.16 13.40
C GLY A 165 -15.56 1.54 13.35
N GLY A 166 -16.65 1.68 12.59
CA GLY A 166 -17.49 2.87 12.59
C GLY A 166 -18.45 2.84 13.78
N TRP A 167 -18.11 3.54 14.85
CA TRP A 167 -19.08 3.95 15.87
C TRP A 167 -19.04 5.48 15.97
N ASP A 168 -20.20 6.12 15.81
CA ASP A 168 -20.44 7.46 16.36
C ASP A 168 -20.29 7.34 17.88
N TRP A 169 -19.55 8.24 18.55
CA TRP A 169 -19.27 8.27 20.00
C TRP A 169 -17.97 7.58 20.45
N GLY A 170 -16.85 8.29 20.24
CA GLY A 170 -15.76 8.42 21.22
C GLY A 170 -15.11 7.13 21.75
N CYS A 171 -13.86 6.93 21.34
CA CYS A 171 -12.88 6.17 22.13
C CYS A 171 -13.18 4.66 22.29
N GLY A 172 -13.60 3.98 21.23
CA GLY A 172 -13.60 2.51 21.15
C GLY A 172 -12.67 2.07 20.02
N GLY A 173 -11.71 1.20 20.32
CA GLY A 173 -10.64 0.74 19.43
C GLY A 173 -11.06 0.59 17.98
N SER A 174 -10.53 1.43 17.08
CA SER A 174 -10.85 1.29 15.66
C SER A 174 -10.21 0.01 15.16
N VAL A 175 -11.02 -0.87 14.56
CA VAL A 175 -10.55 -2.11 13.93
C VAL A 175 -9.46 -1.82 12.89
N LEU A 176 -9.49 -0.62 12.28
CA LEU A 176 -8.48 -0.19 11.32
C LEU A 176 -7.09 0.06 11.93
N VAL A 177 -7.01 0.58 13.16
CA VAL A 177 -5.73 0.76 13.87
C VAL A 177 -5.35 -0.51 14.63
N GLU A 178 -6.32 -1.10 15.33
CA GLU A 178 -6.07 -2.26 16.18
C GLU A 178 -5.93 -3.57 15.40
N GLY A 179 -6.44 -3.64 14.16
CA GLY A 179 -6.21 -4.76 13.25
C GLY A 179 -4.74 -4.98 12.90
N PHE A 180 -3.87 -3.96 13.10
CA PHE A 180 -2.43 -4.10 12.95
C PHE A 180 -1.72 -4.76 14.14
N LYS A 181 -2.42 -5.04 15.25
CA LYS A 181 -1.85 -5.70 16.43
C LYS A 181 -1.17 -7.04 16.07
N GLY A 182 -1.73 -7.81 15.13
CA GLY A 182 -1.15 -9.08 14.68
C GLY A 182 0.19 -8.94 13.95
N VAL A 183 0.32 -7.92 13.11
CA VAL A 183 1.55 -7.67 12.32
C VAL A 183 2.66 -7.10 13.20
N ALA A 184 2.32 -6.19 14.13
CA ALA A 184 3.30 -5.66 15.08
C ALA A 184 3.79 -6.74 16.06
N ALA A 185 2.90 -7.62 16.53
CA ALA A 185 3.27 -8.70 17.45
C ALA A 185 4.35 -9.62 16.87
N GLU A 186 4.21 -10.06 15.61
CA GLU A 186 5.18 -10.95 14.95
C GLU A 186 6.56 -10.32 14.73
N VAL A 187 6.62 -9.01 14.48
CA VAL A 187 7.89 -8.28 14.28
C VAL A 187 8.58 -7.95 15.62
N THR A 188 7.82 -7.77 16.70
CA THR A 188 8.35 -7.39 18.03
C THR A 188 9.00 -8.58 18.76
N PHE A 189 8.70 -9.84 18.40
CA PHE A 189 9.37 -11.01 18.97
C PHE A 189 10.87 -11.13 18.63
N ALA A 190 11.39 -10.29 17.74
CA ALA A 190 12.83 -10.18 17.48
C ALA A 190 13.58 -9.20 18.43
N GLY A 191 12.86 -8.42 19.25
CA GLY A 191 13.43 -7.34 20.06
C GLY A 191 13.72 -7.66 21.53
N HIS A 192 13.25 -8.80 22.07
CA HIS A 192 13.40 -9.13 23.50
C HIS A 192 14.70 -9.89 23.85
N ARG A 193 15.82 -9.53 23.22
CA ARG A 193 17.16 -10.03 23.59
C ARG A 193 18.26 -9.01 23.29
N TRP A 194 18.21 -7.83 23.91
CA TRP A 194 19.40 -7.03 24.25
C TRP A 194 19.11 -6.23 25.51
#